data_AF-A0A438MCP1-F1
#
_entry.id   AF-A0A438MCP1-F1
#
_cell.length_a   1.000
_cell.length_b   1.000
_cell.length_c   1.000
_cell.angle_alpha   90.00
_cell.angle_beta   90.00
_cell.angle_gamma   90.00
#
_symmetry.space_group_name_H-M   'P 1'
#
loop_
_entity.id
_entity.type
_entity.pdbx_description
1 polymer ?
#
loop_
_entity_poly.entity_id
_entity_poly.type
_entity_poly.pdbx_seq_one_letter_code
_entity_poly.pdbx_strand_id
1 'polypeptide(L)'
;MWLDVGWCTRAEEASVKRPDIPYLRIVEEIRRRITSGELAAGDKVPSTRQIVREWGVAMATASKVLGRLQEEGLARAVPGVGTVVAGAERRPPPEDLTRQRVVRAAIKIADAEGLAAVSMRRIAAELGASAMSLYRHVDGKDELIHLMADAVYGDDPPPAPAMSASPHGHPVSPQTAPAQPRSGRTQSETRAVMPGGRVQSETRAVMPGGRVQPETRAAMPGGRVQPETRAAMPGGRVQPEAGRAVSSGPRGWRAQVELVLRQQWRIHRRHPWLTQAVSLTRPQFVPNGMAHTDRLLRGLDGLGLDANTMLHAAVSLMNFVRGTAVSLEAEEQARTETGITDDEWMRAREAELGEMLASGAYPTLAKVLAQPGLDMDLDSLFEFGLRRQLDGLAVLVARARDGRRD
;
A
#
# COMPACT_ATOMS: atom_id res chain seq x y z
N MET A 1 -17.48 30.02 -35.10
CA MET A 1 -16.80 31.33 -35.02
C MET A 1 -15.49 31.08 -34.29
N TRP A 2 -14.40 31.04 -35.08
CA TRP A 2 -12.99 30.66 -34.78
C TRP A 2 -12.80 29.18 -34.38
N LEU A 3 -12.63 28.18 -35.27
CA LEU A 3 -11.52 27.89 -36.24
C LEU A 3 -10.13 28.02 -35.59
N ASP A 4 -9.48 26.90 -35.26
CA ASP A 4 -8.66 26.08 -36.17
C ASP A 4 -7.42 26.82 -36.66
N VAL A 5 -6.25 26.41 -36.16
CA VAL A 5 -4.98 26.46 -36.90
C VAL A 5 -4.05 25.37 -36.39
N GLY A 6 -4.14 24.20 -37.03
CA GLY A 6 -2.97 23.57 -37.63
C GLY A 6 -2.09 22.72 -36.71
N TRP A 7 -1.40 21.78 -37.37
CA TRP A 7 -0.43 20.80 -36.83
C TRP A 7 -1.00 19.42 -36.47
N CYS A 8 -1.65 18.78 -37.44
CA CYS A 8 -1.65 17.32 -37.51
C CYS A 8 -1.64 16.89 -38.99
N THR A 9 -0.44 16.77 -39.59
CA THR A 9 -0.05 15.83 -40.66
C THR A 9 1.30 16.24 -41.28
N ARG A 10 2.40 15.74 -40.69
CA ARG A 10 3.65 15.29 -41.35
C ARG A 10 4.78 15.23 -40.32
N ALA A 11 4.98 14.05 -39.74
CA ALA A 11 6.29 13.57 -39.27
C ALA A 11 6.19 12.10 -38.83
N GLU A 12 5.50 11.25 -39.60
CA GLU A 12 5.91 9.85 -39.70
C GLU A 12 7.05 9.82 -40.72
N GLU A 13 8.12 9.10 -40.39
CA GLU A 13 9.45 9.10 -41.05
C GLU A 13 10.42 10.20 -40.63
N ALA A 14 10.85 10.15 -39.37
CA ALA A 14 12.22 10.54 -39.03
C ALA A 14 12.77 9.56 -37.99
N SER A 15 13.46 8.54 -38.47
CA SER A 15 14.46 7.79 -37.68
C SER A 15 15.42 8.80 -37.06
N VAL A 16 15.20 9.15 -35.78
CA VAL A 16 16.12 9.98 -35.01
C VAL A 16 17.40 9.18 -34.81
N LYS A 17 18.34 9.30 -35.76
CA LYS A 17 19.73 8.93 -35.55
C LYS A 17 20.21 9.76 -34.36
N ARG A 18 20.41 9.11 -33.21
CA ARG A 18 21.12 9.72 -32.07
C ARG A 18 22.43 10.28 -32.62
N PRO A 19 22.79 11.54 -32.34
CA PRO A 19 24.06 12.08 -32.81
C PRO A 19 25.17 11.17 -32.29
N ASP A 20 26.08 10.79 -33.17
CA ASP A 20 27.26 10.02 -32.83
C ASP A 20 28.12 10.82 -31.85
N ILE A 21 27.94 10.60 -30.56
CA ILE A 21 28.77 11.22 -29.53
C ILE A 21 30.13 10.50 -29.57
N PRO A 22 31.20 11.14 -30.10
CA PRO A 22 32.43 10.42 -30.46
C PRO A 22 33.12 9.74 -29.28
N TYR A 23 32.96 10.28 -28.06
CA TYR A 23 33.59 9.70 -26.87
C TYR A 23 32.89 8.41 -26.39
N LEU A 24 31.57 8.28 -26.56
CA LEU A 24 30.85 7.08 -26.15
C LEU A 24 31.25 5.87 -27.00
N ARG A 25 31.53 6.07 -28.29
CA ARG A 25 32.08 5.02 -29.16
C ARG A 25 33.42 4.49 -28.65
N ILE A 26 34.29 5.37 -28.15
CA ILE A 26 35.59 5.00 -27.59
C ILE A 26 35.42 4.25 -26.27
N VAL A 27 34.47 4.69 -25.42
CA VAL A 27 34.13 3.97 -24.18
C VAL A 27 33.65 2.55 -24.50
N GLU A 28 32.74 2.39 -25.46
CA GLU A 28 32.25 1.06 -25.85
C GLU A 28 33.31 0.17 -26.48
N GLU A 29 34.18 0.75 -27.30
CA GLU A 29 35.30 0.03 -27.89
C GLU A 29 36.25 -0.50 -26.80
N ILE A 30 36.67 0.34 -25.86
CA ILE A 30 37.53 -0.07 -24.75
C ILE A 30 36.82 -1.08 -23.84
N ARG A 31 35.52 -0.86 -23.56
CA ARG A 31 34.70 -1.83 -22.81
C ARG A 31 34.69 -3.18 -23.51
N ARG A 32 34.52 -3.22 -24.82
CA ARG A 32 34.54 -4.47 -25.60
C ARG A 32 35.88 -5.19 -25.46
N ARG A 33 37.00 -4.47 -25.50
CA ARG A 33 38.34 -5.08 -25.31
C ARG A 33 38.52 -5.66 -23.90
N ILE A 34 37.94 -5.03 -22.88
CA ILE A 34 37.95 -5.56 -21.51
C ILE A 34 37.06 -6.80 -21.41
N THR A 35 35.85 -6.77 -21.97
CA THR A 35 34.90 -7.89 -21.89
C THR A 35 35.26 -9.06 -22.79
N SER A 36 35.94 -8.83 -23.92
CA SER A 36 36.49 -9.88 -24.78
C SER A 36 37.75 -10.53 -24.21
N GLY A 37 38.36 -9.92 -23.18
CA GLY A 37 39.60 -10.39 -22.57
C GLY A 37 40.88 -9.94 -23.30
N GLU A 38 40.77 -9.07 -24.30
CA GLU A 38 41.94 -8.42 -24.93
C GLU A 38 42.69 -7.50 -23.97
N LEU A 39 41.99 -6.95 -22.97
CA LEU A 39 42.58 -6.23 -21.84
C LEU A 39 42.18 -6.97 -20.56
N ALA A 40 43.13 -7.69 -19.96
CA ALA A 40 42.91 -8.47 -18.76
C ALA A 40 42.95 -7.59 -17.49
N ALA A 41 42.44 -8.15 -16.40
CA ALA A 41 42.53 -7.58 -15.06
C ALA A 41 43.97 -7.14 -14.72
N GLY A 42 44.16 -5.86 -14.41
CA GLY A 42 45.47 -5.29 -14.09
C GLY A 42 46.26 -4.76 -15.30
N ASP A 43 45.82 -5.01 -16.53
CA ASP A 43 46.45 -4.46 -17.73
C ASP A 43 46.27 -2.94 -17.80
N LYS A 44 47.19 -2.26 -18.48
CA LYS A 44 47.07 -0.82 -18.69
C LYS A 44 45.97 -0.51 -19.69
N VAL A 45 45.02 0.34 -19.29
CA VAL A 45 44.07 0.97 -20.21
C VAL A 45 44.82 2.03 -21.03
N PRO A 46 44.47 2.26 -22.31
CA PRO A 46 45.06 3.32 -23.11
C PRO A 46 45.09 4.66 -22.36
N SER A 47 46.28 5.25 -22.22
CA SER A 47 46.42 6.55 -21.55
C SER A 47 45.72 7.66 -22.32
N THR A 48 45.46 8.81 -21.69
CA THR A 48 44.85 9.97 -22.36
C THR A 48 45.56 10.32 -23.67
N ARG A 49 46.91 10.33 -23.68
CA ARG A 49 47.71 10.59 -24.88
C ARG A 49 47.53 9.52 -25.95
N GLN A 50 47.40 8.26 -25.55
CA GLN A 50 47.17 7.15 -26.48
C GLN A 50 45.76 7.24 -27.09
N ILE A 51 44.76 7.60 -26.30
CA ILE A 51 43.39 7.80 -26.79
C ILE A 51 43.33 8.94 -27.82
N VAL A 52 44.01 10.06 -27.56
CA VAL A 52 44.13 11.16 -28.52
C VAL A 52 44.76 10.70 -29.83
N ARG A 53 45.84 9.91 -29.76
CA ARG A 53 46.57 9.44 -30.94
C ARG A 53 45.78 8.42 -31.77
N GLU A 54 45.12 7.46 -31.12
CA GLU A 54 44.46 6.33 -31.79
C GLU A 54 43.06 6.70 -32.31
N TRP A 55 42.35 7.62 -31.65
CA TRP A 55 41.00 8.03 -32.05
C TRP A 55 40.89 9.48 -32.54
N GLY A 56 41.99 10.25 -32.60
CA GLY A 56 42.01 11.60 -33.16
C GLY A 56 41.16 12.62 -32.39
N VAL A 57 40.97 12.43 -31.08
CA VAL A 57 40.10 13.28 -30.24
C VAL A 57 40.89 14.31 -29.44
N ALA A 58 40.23 15.37 -28.96
CA ALA A 58 40.83 16.31 -28.03
C ALA A 58 41.16 15.65 -26.67
N MET A 59 42.20 16.15 -25.98
CA MET A 59 42.61 15.67 -24.64
C MET A 59 41.47 15.64 -23.63
N ALA A 60 40.60 16.66 -23.62
CA ALA A 60 39.44 16.73 -22.72
C ALA A 60 38.45 15.57 -22.97
N THR A 61 38.29 15.15 -24.22
CA THR A 61 37.46 14.01 -24.62
C THR A 61 38.09 12.70 -24.16
N ALA A 62 39.40 12.55 -24.34
CA ALA A 62 40.15 11.38 -23.86
C ALA A 62 40.09 11.24 -22.32
N SER A 63 40.16 12.34 -21.58
CA SER A 63 39.98 12.34 -20.12
C SER A 63 38.56 11.94 -19.73
N LYS A 64 37.52 12.38 -20.47
CA LYS A 64 36.13 11.95 -20.25
C LYS A 64 35.93 10.45 -20.48
N VAL A 65 36.61 9.87 -21.48
CA VAL A 65 36.60 8.40 -21.71
C VAL A 65 37.13 7.66 -20.48
N LEU A 66 38.30 8.06 -19.97
CA LEU A 66 38.90 7.42 -18.79
C LEU A 66 38.07 7.63 -17.52
N GLY A 67 37.53 8.85 -17.30
CA GLY A 67 36.63 9.12 -16.20
C GLY A 67 35.39 8.24 -16.25
N ARG A 68 34.81 8.04 -17.45
CA ARG A 68 33.65 7.18 -17.62
C ARG A 68 33.95 5.71 -17.33
N LEU A 69 35.09 5.20 -17.79
CA LEU A 69 35.50 3.82 -17.48
C LEU A 69 35.76 3.60 -15.98
N GLN A 70 36.23 4.63 -15.27
CA GLN A 70 36.41 4.60 -13.82
C GLN A 70 35.08 4.65 -13.06
N GLU A 71 34.15 5.52 -13.48
CA GLU A 71 32.79 5.56 -12.94
C GLU A 71 32.05 4.22 -13.08
N GLU A 72 32.28 3.52 -14.20
CA GLU A 72 31.69 2.21 -14.48
C GLU A 72 32.42 1.05 -13.76
N GLY A 73 33.50 1.34 -13.03
CA GLY A 73 34.29 0.34 -12.32
C GLY A 73 35.09 -0.59 -13.23
N LEU A 74 35.22 -0.26 -14.52
CA LEU A 74 35.99 -1.04 -15.51
C LEU A 74 37.48 -0.73 -15.44
N ALA A 75 37.85 0.43 -14.90
CA ALA A 75 39.23 0.88 -14.77
C ALA A 75 39.47 1.60 -13.44
N ARG A 76 40.73 1.63 -12.99
CA ARG A 76 41.14 2.40 -11.80
C ARG A 76 42.46 3.13 -12.04
N ALA A 77 42.61 4.32 -11.49
CA ALA A 77 43.88 5.04 -11.50
C ALA A 77 44.82 4.46 -10.43
N VAL A 78 46.04 4.12 -10.82
CA VAL A 78 47.10 3.67 -9.91
C VAL A 78 48.25 4.68 -9.96
N PRO A 79 48.62 5.30 -8.83
CA PRO A 79 49.73 6.25 -8.77
C PRO A 79 51.02 5.65 -9.34
N GLY A 80 51.69 6.38 -10.24
CA GLY A 80 52.94 5.94 -10.89
C GLY A 80 52.79 4.90 -12.02
N VAL A 81 51.63 4.26 -12.17
CA VAL A 81 51.38 3.21 -13.18
C VAL A 81 50.44 3.67 -14.29
N GLY A 82 49.50 4.56 -13.96
CA GLY A 82 48.45 5.05 -14.86
C GLY A 82 47.10 4.38 -14.60
N THR A 83 46.20 4.43 -15.57
CA THR A 83 44.89 3.77 -15.48
C THR A 83 45.02 2.30 -15.88
N VAL A 84 44.61 1.39 -15.01
CA VAL A 84 44.63 -0.07 -15.25
C VAL A 84 43.22 -0.64 -15.22
N VAL A 85 42.99 -1.74 -15.94
CA VAL A 85 41.73 -2.48 -15.93
C VAL A 85 41.48 -2.96 -14.51
N ALA A 86 40.28 -2.71 -14.00
CA ALA A 86 39.92 -3.17 -12.67
C ALA A 86 40.01 -4.69 -12.63
N GLY A 87 40.73 -5.22 -11.64
CA GLY A 87 40.81 -6.66 -11.44
C GLY A 87 39.44 -7.19 -11.07
N ALA A 88 39.04 -8.30 -11.69
CA ALA A 88 37.90 -9.06 -11.23
C ALA A 88 38.24 -9.67 -9.86
N GLU A 89 38.21 -8.86 -8.80
CA GLU A 89 37.42 -9.31 -7.67
C GLU A 89 36.06 -9.62 -8.27
N ARG A 90 35.80 -10.90 -8.41
CA ARG A 90 34.50 -11.44 -8.75
C ARG A 90 33.57 -11.01 -7.63
N ARG A 91 33.13 -9.75 -7.65
CA ARG A 91 31.90 -9.35 -6.99
C ARG A 91 30.89 -10.33 -7.56
N PRO A 92 30.29 -11.19 -6.72
CA PRO A 92 29.32 -12.14 -7.23
C PRO A 92 28.35 -11.36 -8.13
N PRO A 93 27.95 -11.89 -9.31
CA PRO A 93 26.82 -11.30 -10.02
C PRO A 93 25.74 -11.09 -8.96
N PRO A 94 25.06 -9.92 -8.87
CA PRO A 94 24.14 -9.69 -7.79
C PRO A 94 23.11 -10.82 -7.83
N GLU A 95 23.30 -11.82 -6.97
CA GLU A 95 22.39 -12.93 -6.82
C GLU A 95 21.12 -12.26 -6.31
N ASP A 96 20.17 -12.16 -7.24
CA ASP A 96 18.80 -11.69 -7.16
C ASP A 96 18.58 -10.31 -6.56
N LEU A 97 19.07 -9.24 -7.20
CA LEU A 97 18.36 -7.95 -7.03
C LEU A 97 16.93 -8.14 -7.55
N THR A 98 15.97 -8.11 -6.63
CA THR A 98 14.55 -8.30 -6.93
C THR A 98 13.78 -7.09 -6.43
N ARG A 99 12.62 -6.83 -7.03
CA ARG A 99 11.68 -5.80 -6.56
C ARG A 99 11.43 -5.93 -5.05
N GLN A 100 11.21 -7.15 -4.55
CA GLN A 100 10.96 -7.39 -3.13
C GLN A 100 12.17 -7.04 -2.24
N ARG A 101 13.41 -7.24 -2.69
CA ARG A 101 14.59 -6.81 -1.93
C ARG A 101 14.74 -5.28 -1.92
N VAL A 102 14.46 -4.63 -3.04
CA VAL A 102 14.44 -3.15 -3.13
C VAL A 102 13.42 -2.57 -2.14
N VAL A 103 12.20 -3.10 -2.15
CA VAL A 103 11.13 -2.67 -1.23
C VAL A 103 11.50 -2.91 0.23
N ARG A 104 12.00 -4.11 0.58
CA ARG A 104 12.41 -4.41 1.97
C ARG A 104 13.54 -3.52 2.46
N ALA A 105 14.54 -3.22 1.62
CA ALA A 105 15.61 -2.30 1.98
C ALA A 105 15.08 -0.87 2.18
N ALA A 106 14.14 -0.43 1.35
CA ALA A 106 13.51 0.87 1.49
C ALA A 106 12.67 0.99 2.77
N ILE A 107 11.90 -0.05 3.13
CA ILE A 107 11.15 -0.13 4.40
C ILE A 107 12.12 -0.03 5.58
N LYS A 108 13.22 -0.80 5.58
CA LYS A 108 14.22 -0.76 6.65
C LYS A 108 14.82 0.64 6.83
N ILE A 109 15.11 1.34 5.74
CA ILE A 109 15.60 2.73 5.79
C ILE A 109 14.51 3.64 6.35
N ALA A 110 13.27 3.50 5.90
CA ALA A 110 12.16 4.33 6.35
C ALA A 110 11.80 4.12 7.83
N ASP A 111 11.88 2.88 8.31
CA ASP A 111 11.67 2.51 9.72
C ASP A 111 12.72 3.13 10.64
N ALA A 112 13.96 3.28 10.15
CA ALA A 112 15.08 3.76 10.96
C ALA A 112 15.35 5.27 10.84
N GLU A 113 15.11 5.85 9.67
CA GLU A 113 15.53 7.22 9.33
C GLU A 113 14.37 8.07 8.77
N GLY A 114 13.15 7.53 8.73
CA GLY A 114 11.97 8.19 8.18
C GLY A 114 11.90 8.19 6.64
N LEU A 115 10.74 8.58 6.11
CA LEU A 115 10.47 8.52 4.66
C LEU A 115 11.38 9.44 3.83
N ALA A 116 11.83 10.55 4.42
CA ALA A 116 12.69 11.53 3.76
C ALA A 116 14.06 10.93 3.39
N ALA A 117 14.60 10.01 4.20
CA ALA A 117 15.88 9.35 3.96
C ALA A 117 15.85 8.36 2.78
N VAL A 118 14.65 7.89 2.40
CA VAL A 118 14.46 6.94 1.31
C VAL A 118 14.80 7.60 -0.03
N SER A 119 15.92 7.18 -0.61
CA SER A 119 16.38 7.59 -1.93
C SER A 119 17.01 6.43 -2.69
N MET A 120 16.94 6.47 -4.03
CA MET A 120 17.51 5.42 -4.89
C MET A 120 19.00 5.22 -4.61
N ARG A 121 19.74 6.30 -4.32
CA ARG A 121 21.16 6.23 -3.97
C ARG A 121 21.40 5.53 -2.64
N ARG A 122 20.62 5.87 -1.59
CA ARG A 122 20.73 5.26 -0.27
C ARG A 122 20.41 3.76 -0.32
N ILE A 123 19.34 3.40 -1.03
CA ILE A 123 18.92 2.00 -1.22
C ILE A 123 19.99 1.22 -2.00
N ALA A 124 20.56 1.80 -3.05
CA ALA A 124 21.62 1.18 -3.83
C ALA A 124 22.87 0.92 -2.98
N ALA A 125 23.23 1.88 -2.12
CA ALA A 125 24.34 1.72 -1.17
C ALA A 125 24.08 0.60 -0.16
N GLU A 126 22.88 0.54 0.43
CA GLU A 126 22.46 -0.52 1.38
C GLU A 126 22.50 -1.91 0.73
N LEU A 127 22.08 -2.00 -0.54
CA LEU A 127 22.04 -3.26 -1.30
C LEU A 127 23.36 -3.61 -1.99
N GLY A 128 24.38 -2.74 -1.90
CA GLY A 128 25.64 -2.91 -2.61
C GLY A 128 25.48 -2.99 -4.14
N ALA A 129 24.48 -2.29 -4.68
CA ALA A 129 24.11 -2.26 -6.10
C ALA A 129 24.27 -0.85 -6.69
N SER A 130 24.12 -0.69 -8.01
CA SER A 130 24.08 0.64 -8.64
C SER A 130 22.67 1.22 -8.66
N ALA A 131 22.51 2.54 -8.55
CA ALA A 131 21.19 3.17 -8.63
C ALA A 131 20.46 2.82 -9.95
N MET A 132 21.20 2.71 -11.07
CA MET A 132 20.66 2.29 -12.36
C MET A 132 20.08 0.87 -12.35
N SER A 133 20.60 -0.02 -11.50
CA SER A 133 20.06 -1.38 -11.39
C SER A 133 18.70 -1.44 -10.70
N LEU A 134 18.44 -0.52 -9.77
CA LEU A 134 17.16 -0.43 -9.06
C LEU A 134 16.02 0.00 -9.99
N TYR A 135 16.29 0.91 -10.92
CA TYR A 135 15.30 1.41 -11.88
C TYR A 135 14.75 0.34 -12.84
N ARG A 136 15.38 -0.84 -12.93
CA ARG A 136 14.81 -1.99 -13.67
C ARG A 136 13.70 -2.72 -12.92
N HIS A 137 13.59 -2.47 -11.61
CA HIS A 137 12.62 -3.14 -10.75
C HIS A 137 11.51 -2.19 -10.30
N VAL A 138 11.81 -0.90 -10.22
CA VAL A 138 10.89 0.15 -9.77
C VAL A 138 11.15 1.41 -10.60
N ASP A 139 10.10 1.95 -11.21
CA ASP A 139 10.13 3.07 -12.16
C ASP A 139 10.49 4.39 -11.49
N GLY A 140 10.31 4.51 -10.17
CA GLY A 140 10.68 5.71 -9.41
C GLY A 140 10.34 5.67 -7.92
N LYS A 141 10.61 6.78 -7.23
CA LYS A 141 10.35 6.92 -5.78
C LYS A 141 8.86 6.76 -5.45
N ASP A 142 7.97 7.30 -6.27
CA ASP A 142 6.52 7.24 -6.01
C ASP A 142 5.99 5.80 -6.12
N GLU A 143 6.38 5.04 -7.16
CA GLU A 143 6.04 3.61 -7.26
C GLU A 143 6.65 2.84 -6.08
N LEU A 144 7.88 3.16 -5.69
CA LEU A 144 8.52 2.53 -4.53
C LEU A 144 7.71 2.74 -3.25
N ILE A 145 7.27 3.97 -2.99
CA ILE A 145 6.46 4.30 -1.80
C ILE A 145 5.16 3.51 -1.81
N HIS A 146 4.49 3.37 -2.96
CA HIS A 146 3.29 2.54 -3.08
C HIS A 146 3.57 1.06 -2.77
N LEU A 147 4.67 0.52 -3.31
CA LEU A 147 5.07 -0.87 -3.06
C LEU A 147 5.47 -1.10 -1.60
N MET A 148 6.11 -0.12 -0.96
CA MET A 148 6.43 -0.15 0.47
C MET A 148 5.14 -0.16 1.31
N ALA A 149 4.19 0.74 1.01
CA ALA A 149 2.91 0.81 1.70
C ALA A 149 2.12 -0.50 1.55
N ASP A 150 2.04 -1.05 0.33
CA ASP A 150 1.37 -2.34 0.09
C ASP A 150 2.02 -3.48 0.87
N ALA A 151 3.35 -3.54 0.91
CA ALA A 151 4.07 -4.58 1.62
C ALA A 151 3.80 -4.55 3.13
N VAL A 152 3.84 -3.37 3.77
CA VAL A 152 3.58 -3.29 5.23
C VAL A 152 2.13 -3.58 5.61
N TYR A 153 1.17 -3.29 4.72
CA TYR A 153 -0.21 -3.77 4.91
C TYR A 153 -0.32 -5.30 4.84
N GLY A 154 0.63 -5.98 4.20
CA GLY A 154 0.70 -7.45 4.09
C GLY A 154 1.48 -8.15 5.21
N ASP A 155 2.29 -7.43 5.99
CA ASP A 155 3.19 -8.02 7.02
C ASP A 155 2.45 -8.61 8.23
N ASP A 156 1.19 -8.21 8.43
CA ASP A 156 0.32 -8.71 9.48
C ASP A 156 -0.97 -9.22 8.84
N PRO A 157 -1.01 -10.46 8.34
CA PRO A 157 -2.25 -11.04 7.86
C PRO A 157 -3.18 -11.29 9.06
N PRO A 158 -4.48 -10.99 8.95
CA PRO A 158 -5.43 -11.30 10.01
C PRO A 158 -5.40 -12.81 10.30
N PRO A 159 -5.72 -13.24 11.54
CA PRO A 159 -5.87 -14.65 11.83
C PRO A 159 -6.88 -15.26 10.85
N ALA A 160 -6.50 -16.40 10.24
CA ALA A 160 -7.34 -17.07 9.26
C ALA A 160 -8.75 -17.25 9.84
N PRO A 161 -9.82 -17.01 9.06
CA PRO A 161 -11.17 -17.27 9.53
C PRO A 161 -11.20 -18.72 9.99
N ALA A 162 -11.56 -18.95 11.26
CA ALA A 162 -11.76 -20.30 11.77
C ALA A 162 -12.78 -20.97 10.85
N MET A 163 -12.29 -21.80 9.93
CA MET A 163 -13.14 -22.54 9.00
C MET A 163 -14.17 -23.23 9.88
N SER A 164 -15.43 -22.88 9.68
CA SER A 164 -16.53 -23.61 10.31
C SER A 164 -16.34 -25.07 9.91
N ALA A 165 -15.93 -25.90 10.86
CA ALA A 165 -16.10 -27.33 10.74
C ALA A 165 -17.60 -27.53 10.47
N SER A 166 -17.95 -27.79 9.21
CA SER A 166 -19.28 -28.26 8.88
C SER A 166 -19.48 -29.55 9.67
N PRO A 167 -20.59 -29.73 10.42
CA PRO A 167 -20.75 -30.87 11.30
C PRO A 167 -21.06 -32.18 10.56
N HIS A 168 -20.84 -32.26 9.24
CA HIS A 168 -21.17 -33.42 8.42
C HIS A 168 -19.98 -33.84 7.58
N GLY A 169 -19.16 -34.71 8.15
CA GLY A 169 -18.08 -35.41 7.47
C GLY A 169 -17.65 -36.58 8.33
N HIS A 170 -18.36 -37.70 8.22
CA HIS A 170 -17.90 -38.96 8.78
C HIS A 170 -16.50 -39.28 8.23
N PRO A 171 -15.51 -39.60 9.07
CA PRO A 171 -14.22 -40.04 8.58
C PRO A 171 -14.38 -41.47 8.05
N VAL A 172 -14.31 -41.63 6.73
CA VAL A 172 -14.08 -42.95 6.13
C VAL A 172 -12.61 -43.27 6.33
N SER A 173 -12.31 -44.19 7.26
CA SER A 173 -10.97 -44.72 7.47
C SER A 173 -10.47 -45.43 6.19
N PRO A 174 -9.20 -45.25 5.80
CA PRO A 174 -8.63 -45.95 4.66
C PRO A 174 -8.23 -47.37 5.10
N GLN A 175 -8.94 -48.38 4.60
CA GLN A 175 -8.54 -49.78 4.76
C GLN A 175 -7.55 -50.15 3.66
N THR A 176 -6.36 -50.57 4.06
CA THR A 176 -5.26 -51.03 3.22
C THR A 176 -5.38 -52.53 2.97
N ALA A 177 -5.35 -52.99 1.71
CA ALA A 177 -4.76 -54.27 1.27
C ALA A 177 -4.83 -54.43 -0.28
N PRO A 178 -3.93 -55.23 -0.91
CA PRO A 178 -3.43 -55.00 -2.28
C PRO A 178 -3.79 -56.08 -3.32
N ALA A 179 -3.23 -55.91 -4.54
CA ALA A 179 -3.18 -56.81 -5.72
C ALA A 179 -4.39 -56.76 -6.67
N GLN A 180 -4.29 -56.75 -8.00
CA GLN A 180 -3.21 -56.87 -9.00
C GLN A 180 -3.80 -56.40 -10.37
N PRO A 181 -2.98 -56.25 -11.43
CA PRO A 181 -3.35 -55.52 -12.64
C PRO A 181 -4.09 -56.39 -13.66
N ARG A 182 -5.08 -55.82 -14.37
CA ARG A 182 -5.51 -56.36 -15.66
C ARG A 182 -5.76 -55.26 -16.68
N SER A 183 -5.12 -55.48 -17.83
CA SER A 183 -5.10 -54.72 -19.07
C SER A 183 -6.47 -54.57 -19.72
N GLY A 184 -6.67 -53.48 -20.47
CA GLY A 184 -7.67 -53.47 -21.54
C GLY A 184 -8.09 -52.11 -22.08
N ARG A 185 -7.41 -51.68 -23.15
CA ARG A 185 -7.92 -50.91 -24.30
C ARG A 185 -8.62 -49.54 -24.09
N THR A 186 -7.89 -48.51 -24.53
CA THR A 186 -8.26 -47.54 -25.59
C THR A 186 -9.73 -47.18 -25.80
N GLN A 187 -10.05 -45.90 -25.66
CA GLN A 187 -10.67 -45.12 -26.73
C GLN A 187 -10.40 -43.61 -26.55
N SER A 188 -9.77 -43.05 -27.58
CA SER A 188 -9.71 -41.63 -27.87
C SER A 188 -11.02 -41.20 -28.49
N GLU A 189 -11.57 -40.06 -28.09
CA GLU A 189 -12.37 -39.24 -29.00
C GLU A 189 -11.89 -37.79 -28.96
N THR A 190 -11.33 -37.40 -30.10
CA THR A 190 -11.06 -36.03 -30.50
C THR A 190 -12.18 -35.61 -31.44
N ARG A 191 -12.82 -34.46 -31.20
CA ARG A 191 -13.47 -33.72 -32.28
C ARG A 191 -13.39 -32.21 -32.02
N ALA A 192 -12.57 -31.53 -32.81
CA ALA A 192 -12.58 -30.09 -33.07
C ALA A 192 -13.75 -29.75 -34.04
N VAL A 193 -14.34 -28.55 -34.12
CA VAL A 193 -13.84 -27.28 -34.71
C VAL A 193 -15.02 -26.25 -34.66
N MET A 194 -14.92 -25.10 -33.97
CA MET A 194 -14.74 -23.69 -34.45
C MET A 194 -16.06 -22.87 -34.70
N PRO A 195 -16.05 -21.53 -34.94
CA PRO A 195 -16.53 -20.54 -33.97
C PRO A 195 -17.55 -19.54 -34.57
N GLY A 196 -18.21 -18.71 -33.74
CA GLY A 196 -18.97 -17.56 -34.24
C GLY A 196 -20.08 -17.11 -33.30
N GLY A 197 -19.90 -15.94 -32.69
CA GLY A 197 -20.92 -15.32 -31.86
C GLY A 197 -20.42 -14.04 -31.21
N ARG A 198 -20.29 -12.98 -32.00
CA ARG A 198 -20.13 -11.61 -31.50
C ARG A 198 -21.53 -11.12 -31.10
N VAL A 199 -21.74 -10.72 -29.85
CA VAL A 199 -22.89 -9.89 -29.46
C VAL A 199 -22.35 -8.60 -28.88
N GLN A 200 -22.76 -7.51 -29.52
CA GLN A 200 -22.46 -6.12 -29.17
C GLN A 200 -23.25 -5.76 -27.91
N SER A 201 -22.61 -5.09 -26.95
CA SER A 201 -23.31 -4.33 -25.92
C SER A 201 -22.96 -2.86 -26.10
N GLU A 202 -23.92 -2.11 -26.63
CA GLU A 202 -23.88 -0.67 -26.78
C GLU A 202 -23.81 0.03 -25.43
N THR A 203 -22.79 0.85 -25.28
CA THR A 203 -22.66 1.89 -24.26
C THR A 203 -23.61 3.03 -24.60
N ARG A 204 -24.60 3.32 -23.76
CA ARG A 204 -25.36 4.59 -23.83
C ARG A 204 -25.00 5.49 -22.66
N ALA A 205 -24.20 6.50 -22.97
CA ALA A 205 -24.00 7.67 -22.13
C ALA A 205 -25.28 8.50 -22.05
N VAL A 206 -25.61 9.00 -20.86
CA VAL A 206 -26.55 10.11 -20.68
C VAL A 206 -25.90 11.11 -19.73
N MET A 207 -25.66 12.32 -20.24
CA MET A 207 -25.29 13.53 -19.48
C MET A 207 -26.52 14.46 -19.39
N PRO A 208 -26.50 15.44 -18.46
CA PRO A 208 -27.67 15.86 -17.71
C PRO A 208 -28.33 17.13 -18.25
N GLY A 209 -29.60 17.35 -17.90
CA GLY A 209 -30.25 18.65 -18.06
C GLY A 209 -31.71 18.55 -18.48
N GLY A 210 -32.62 18.46 -17.50
CA GLY A 210 -34.06 18.53 -17.75
C GLY A 210 -34.82 18.69 -16.44
N ARG A 211 -35.10 19.94 -16.08
CA ARG A 211 -35.91 20.30 -14.91
C ARG A 211 -37.37 20.34 -15.36
N VAL A 212 -38.22 19.47 -14.80
CA VAL A 212 -39.69 19.64 -14.82
C VAL A 212 -40.23 19.20 -13.46
N GLN A 213 -40.78 20.14 -12.70
CA GLN A 213 -41.67 19.90 -11.55
C GLN A 213 -43.15 19.96 -12.04
N PRO A 214 -44.17 19.88 -11.18
CA PRO A 214 -44.75 18.64 -10.65
C PRO A 214 -46.24 18.55 -11.00
N GLU A 215 -46.78 17.36 -11.24
CA GLU A 215 -48.24 17.19 -11.29
C GLU A 215 -48.77 16.70 -9.94
N THR A 216 -49.28 17.68 -9.20
CA THR A 216 -50.24 17.53 -8.11
C THR A 216 -51.53 16.94 -8.66
N ARG A 217 -52.00 15.80 -8.12
CA ARG A 217 -53.45 15.50 -8.17
C ARG A 217 -53.95 14.96 -6.83
N ALA A 218 -54.99 15.65 -6.39
CA ALA A 218 -55.62 15.58 -5.10
C ALA A 218 -56.20 14.20 -4.73
N ALA A 219 -56.17 13.94 -3.43
CA ALA A 219 -56.98 12.96 -2.74
C ALA A 219 -58.46 13.37 -2.70
N MET A 220 -59.36 12.38 -2.63
CA MET A 220 -60.60 12.44 -1.84
C MET A 220 -61.31 11.07 -1.79
N PRO A 221 -62.27 10.83 -0.85
CA PRO A 221 -62.08 9.84 0.21
C PRO A 221 -63.19 8.76 0.28
N GLY A 222 -63.02 7.78 1.17
CA GLY A 222 -64.12 7.01 1.75
C GLY A 222 -64.09 5.51 1.43
N GLY A 223 -63.55 4.72 2.34
CA GLY A 223 -63.65 3.27 2.34
C GLY A 223 -63.55 2.74 3.78
N ARG A 224 -64.70 2.36 4.33
CA ARG A 224 -64.93 1.92 5.71
C ARG A 224 -64.26 0.54 5.93
N VAL A 225 -63.32 0.46 6.88
CA VAL A 225 -62.65 -0.79 7.29
C VAL A 225 -63.58 -1.54 8.26
N GLN A 226 -63.91 -2.79 7.95
CA GLN A 226 -64.59 -3.72 8.87
C GLN A 226 -63.54 -4.47 9.72
N PRO A 227 -63.83 -4.81 10.99
CA PRO A 227 -62.93 -5.62 11.80
C PRO A 227 -63.23 -7.10 11.59
N GLU A 228 -62.30 -7.85 10.99
CA GLU A 228 -62.39 -9.31 10.99
C GLU A 228 -61.88 -9.86 12.33
N THR A 229 -62.83 -10.34 13.12
CA THR A 229 -62.59 -11.23 14.25
C THR A 229 -62.71 -12.66 13.73
N ARG A 230 -61.64 -13.46 13.75
CA ARG A 230 -61.77 -14.92 13.65
C ARG A 230 -60.79 -15.66 14.57
N ALA A 231 -61.41 -16.17 15.63
CA ALA A 231 -61.18 -17.41 16.37
C ALA A 231 -59.80 -18.10 16.32
N ALA A 232 -59.27 -18.29 17.53
CA ALA A 232 -58.20 -19.21 17.88
C ALA A 232 -58.60 -20.69 17.74
N MET A 233 -57.64 -21.53 17.36
CA MET A 233 -57.49 -22.95 17.74
C MET A 233 -55.98 -23.31 17.74
N PRO A 234 -55.56 -24.37 18.48
CA PRO A 234 -54.41 -24.29 19.37
C PRO A 234 -53.17 -25.05 18.88
N GLY A 235 -52.03 -24.78 19.52
CA GLY A 235 -50.93 -25.74 19.60
C GLY A 235 -49.79 -25.54 18.60
N GLY A 236 -49.09 -24.42 18.72
CA GLY A 236 -47.75 -24.26 18.15
C GLY A 236 -46.99 -23.29 19.01
N ARG A 237 -46.11 -23.79 19.88
CA ARG A 237 -45.25 -22.95 20.71
C ARG A 237 -44.23 -22.29 19.76
N VAL A 238 -44.62 -21.16 19.16
CA VAL A 238 -43.70 -20.27 18.45
C VAL A 238 -42.76 -19.71 19.51
N GLN A 239 -41.55 -20.24 19.55
CA GLN A 239 -40.48 -19.60 20.30
C GLN A 239 -40.36 -18.17 19.77
N PRO A 240 -40.36 -17.13 20.62
CA PRO A 240 -40.05 -15.81 20.14
C PRO A 240 -38.65 -15.91 19.53
N GLU A 241 -38.52 -15.54 18.26
CA GLU A 241 -37.20 -15.35 17.66
C GLU A 241 -36.47 -14.36 18.55
N ALA A 242 -35.55 -14.88 19.35
CA ALA A 242 -34.65 -14.10 20.15
C ALA A 242 -33.96 -13.16 19.16
N GLY A 243 -34.31 -11.87 19.25
CA GLY A 243 -33.62 -10.81 18.52
C GLY A 243 -32.14 -11.08 18.68
N ARG A 244 -31.45 -11.34 17.56
CA ARG A 244 -30.05 -11.77 17.54
C ARG A 244 -29.27 -10.85 18.46
N ALA A 245 -28.96 -11.35 19.65
CA ALA A 245 -28.08 -10.69 20.58
C ALA A 245 -26.82 -10.37 19.79
N VAL A 246 -26.40 -9.11 19.82
CA VAL A 246 -25.10 -8.68 19.29
C VAL A 246 -24.10 -9.72 19.76
N SER A 247 -23.54 -10.49 18.83
CA SER A 247 -22.61 -11.55 19.17
C SER A 247 -21.35 -10.87 19.71
N SER A 248 -21.30 -10.65 21.02
CA SER A 248 -20.18 -10.07 21.75
C SER A 248 -18.99 -11.04 21.89
N GLY A 249 -19.05 -12.20 21.21
CA GLY A 249 -17.91 -13.09 21.02
C GLY A 249 -17.05 -12.69 19.81
N PRO A 250 -15.91 -13.38 19.58
CA PRO A 250 -14.95 -13.14 18.48
C PRO A 250 -15.52 -13.34 17.05
N ARG A 251 -16.85 -13.31 16.88
CA ARG A 251 -17.60 -13.45 15.63
C ARG A 251 -18.62 -12.33 15.39
N GLY A 252 -18.70 -11.31 16.26
CA GLY A 252 -19.56 -10.13 16.02
C GLY A 252 -18.90 -9.09 15.14
N TRP A 253 -19.73 -8.29 14.47
CA TRP A 253 -19.29 -7.15 13.64
C TRP A 253 -18.28 -6.27 14.38
N ARG A 254 -18.52 -6.00 15.67
CA ARG A 254 -17.66 -5.17 16.49
C ARG A 254 -16.26 -5.76 16.64
N ALA A 255 -16.17 -7.06 16.96
CA ALA A 255 -14.89 -7.75 17.12
C ALA A 255 -14.11 -7.81 15.79
N GLN A 256 -14.81 -7.97 14.67
CA GLN A 256 -14.20 -7.98 13.33
C GLN A 256 -13.62 -6.61 12.97
N VAL A 257 -14.38 -5.53 13.18
CA VAL A 257 -13.92 -4.16 12.93
C VAL A 257 -12.76 -3.82 13.88
N GLU A 258 -12.87 -4.15 15.16
CA GLU A 258 -11.82 -3.93 16.16
C GLU A 258 -10.51 -4.62 15.78
N LEU A 259 -10.58 -5.86 15.30
CA LEU A 259 -9.39 -6.60 14.85
C LEU A 259 -8.67 -5.88 13.72
N VAL A 260 -9.40 -5.39 12.71
CA VAL A 260 -8.80 -4.66 11.58
C VAL A 260 -8.18 -3.34 12.03
N LEU A 261 -8.86 -2.57 12.88
CA LEU A 261 -8.36 -1.28 13.34
C LEU A 261 -7.15 -1.41 14.27
N ARG A 262 -7.14 -2.40 15.17
CA ARG A 262 -5.97 -2.74 15.99
C ARG A 262 -4.80 -3.22 15.15
N GLN A 263 -5.06 -3.93 14.06
CA GLN A 263 -4.02 -4.34 13.11
C GLN A 263 -3.42 -3.12 12.38
N GLN A 264 -4.25 -2.20 11.90
CA GLN A 264 -3.76 -0.94 11.31
C GLN A 264 -2.95 -0.13 12.32
N TRP A 265 -3.39 -0.06 13.58
CA TRP A 265 -2.62 0.61 14.65
C TRP A 265 -1.24 -0.02 14.83
N ARG A 266 -1.16 -1.36 14.93
CA ARG A 266 0.13 -2.07 15.03
C ARG A 266 1.05 -1.81 13.83
N ILE A 267 0.49 -1.76 12.62
CA ILE A 267 1.25 -1.43 11.41
C ILE A 267 1.80 0.00 11.50
N HIS A 268 0.98 0.99 11.86
CA HIS A 268 1.43 2.38 12.02
C HIS A 268 2.48 2.55 13.12
N ARG A 269 2.32 1.85 14.24
CA ARG A 269 3.32 1.80 15.33
C ARG A 269 4.67 1.27 14.87
N ARG A 270 4.67 0.28 13.98
CA ARG A 270 5.89 -0.34 13.45
C ARG A 270 6.50 0.47 12.30
N HIS A 271 5.66 1.17 11.54
CA HIS A 271 6.04 1.91 10.33
C HIS A 271 5.47 3.34 10.35
N PRO A 272 5.99 4.26 11.20
CA PRO A 272 5.41 5.60 11.37
C PRO A 272 5.31 6.42 10.07
N TRP A 273 6.27 6.22 9.15
CA TRP A 273 6.32 6.84 7.83
C TRP A 273 5.11 6.52 6.93
N LEU A 274 4.33 5.47 7.25
CA LEU A 274 3.16 5.06 6.46
C LEU A 274 2.08 6.16 6.41
N THR A 275 2.00 7.00 7.44
CA THR A 275 1.00 8.08 7.50
C THR A 275 1.19 9.10 6.37
N GLN A 276 2.43 9.39 5.97
CA GLN A 276 2.75 10.26 4.85
C GLN A 276 2.57 9.58 3.49
N ALA A 277 2.76 8.27 3.43
CA ALA A 277 2.72 7.52 2.19
C ALA A 277 1.30 7.40 1.59
N VAL A 278 0.26 7.34 2.44
CA VAL A 278 -1.12 7.09 2.02
C VAL A 278 -1.97 8.36 2.13
N SER A 279 -2.45 8.85 0.99
CA SER A 279 -3.36 10.00 0.91
C SER A 279 -4.82 9.57 0.94
N LEU A 280 -5.62 10.25 1.76
CA LEU A 280 -7.07 10.08 1.82
C LEU A 280 -7.78 10.66 0.57
N THR A 281 -7.32 11.81 0.09
CA THR A 281 -7.95 12.52 -1.03
C THR A 281 -7.47 12.03 -2.39
N ARG A 282 -6.38 11.26 -2.42
CA ARG A 282 -5.86 10.55 -3.58
C ARG A 282 -5.55 9.10 -3.18
N PRO A 283 -6.58 8.26 -2.98
CA PRO A 283 -6.40 6.90 -2.52
C PRO A 283 -5.53 6.11 -3.49
N GLN A 284 -4.49 5.48 -2.96
CA GLN A 284 -3.65 4.56 -3.69
C GLN A 284 -4.29 3.18 -3.63
N PHE A 285 -4.54 2.57 -4.79
CA PHE A 285 -5.11 1.23 -4.87
C PHE A 285 -3.99 0.20 -4.77
N VAL A 286 -3.63 -0.14 -3.53
CA VAL A 286 -2.65 -1.18 -3.21
C VAL A 286 -3.38 -2.45 -2.75
N PRO A 287 -3.10 -3.65 -3.31
CA PRO A 287 -3.88 -4.87 -3.06
C PRO A 287 -4.06 -5.23 -1.58
N ASN A 288 -3.00 -5.20 -0.77
CA ASN A 288 -3.08 -5.53 0.65
C ASN A 288 -3.87 -4.46 1.40
N GLY A 289 -3.66 -3.17 1.10
CA GLY A 289 -4.45 -2.08 1.69
C GLY A 289 -5.94 -2.19 1.35
N MET A 290 -6.27 -2.55 0.11
CA MET A 290 -7.65 -2.83 -0.31
C MET A 290 -8.24 -4.03 0.43
N ALA A 291 -7.46 -5.06 0.73
CA ALA A 291 -7.90 -6.19 1.53
C ALA A 291 -8.24 -5.80 2.97
N HIS A 292 -7.55 -4.81 3.56
CA HIS A 292 -7.94 -4.26 4.87
C HIS A 292 -9.29 -3.56 4.82
N THR A 293 -9.52 -2.70 3.82
CA THR A 293 -10.80 -2.02 3.61
C THR A 293 -11.94 -3.01 3.39
N ASP A 294 -11.73 -4.01 2.54
CA ASP A 294 -12.71 -5.07 2.26
C ASP A 294 -13.05 -5.89 3.51
N ARG A 295 -12.05 -6.22 4.36
CA ARG A 295 -12.31 -6.90 5.64
C ARG A 295 -13.15 -6.06 6.59
N LEU A 296 -12.89 -4.76 6.66
CA LEU A 296 -13.67 -3.85 7.49
C LEU A 296 -15.11 -3.75 6.96
N LEU A 297 -15.30 -3.56 5.66
CA LEU A 297 -16.62 -3.53 5.01
C LEU A 297 -17.39 -4.84 5.21
N ARG A 298 -16.73 -5.99 5.11
CA ARG A 298 -17.32 -7.31 5.41
C ARG A 298 -17.81 -7.41 6.86
N GLY A 299 -17.13 -6.75 7.80
CA GLY A 299 -17.60 -6.66 9.19
C GLY A 299 -18.88 -5.82 9.34
N LEU A 300 -19.11 -4.86 8.45
CA LEU A 300 -20.29 -4.00 8.44
C LEU A 300 -21.44 -4.52 7.58
N ASP A 301 -21.17 -5.48 6.71
CA ASP A 301 -22.15 -6.06 5.80
C ASP A 301 -23.27 -6.80 6.54
N GLY A 302 -24.48 -6.73 6.00
CA GLY A 302 -25.67 -7.35 6.60
C GLY A 302 -26.17 -6.71 7.91
N LEU A 303 -25.66 -5.52 8.28
CA LEU A 303 -26.12 -4.77 9.47
C LEU A 303 -27.32 -3.85 9.22
N GLY A 304 -27.83 -3.80 7.99
CA GLY A 304 -28.93 -2.90 7.58
C GLY A 304 -28.47 -1.49 7.19
N LEU A 305 -27.16 -1.26 7.13
CA LEU A 305 -26.56 -0.03 6.65
C LEU A 305 -26.58 0.00 5.12
N ASP A 306 -26.87 1.17 4.51
CA ASP A 306 -26.68 1.35 3.08
C ASP A 306 -25.19 1.49 2.72
N ALA A 307 -24.87 1.32 1.44
CA ALA A 307 -23.49 1.30 0.95
C ALA A 307 -22.72 2.60 1.24
N ASN A 308 -23.39 3.76 1.21
CA ASN A 308 -22.75 5.04 1.47
C ASN A 308 -22.41 5.16 2.95
N THR A 309 -23.33 4.77 3.83
CA THR A 309 -23.12 4.72 5.27
C THR A 309 -22.00 3.74 5.65
N MET A 310 -21.96 2.55 5.02
CA MET A 310 -20.87 1.60 5.24
C MET A 310 -19.50 2.17 4.86
N LEU A 311 -19.40 2.82 3.68
CA LEU A 311 -18.15 3.40 3.21
C LEU A 311 -17.71 4.58 4.08
N HIS A 312 -18.63 5.46 4.47
CA HIS A 312 -18.34 6.55 5.40
C HIS A 312 -17.85 6.02 6.75
N ALA A 313 -18.52 5.02 7.33
CA ALA A 313 -18.08 4.40 8.57
C ALA A 313 -16.66 3.80 8.43
N ALA A 314 -16.41 3.06 7.34
CA ALA A 314 -15.11 2.46 7.07
C ALA A 314 -13.99 3.50 6.98
N VAL A 315 -14.19 4.53 6.15
CA VAL A 315 -13.20 5.59 5.92
C VAL A 315 -12.98 6.43 7.19
N SER A 316 -14.04 6.76 7.93
CA SER A 316 -13.94 7.49 9.20
C SER A 316 -13.16 6.71 10.25
N LEU A 317 -13.41 5.40 10.38
CA LEU A 317 -12.68 4.55 11.33
C LEU A 317 -11.20 4.44 10.96
N MET A 318 -10.87 4.22 9.69
CA MET A 318 -9.47 4.20 9.22
C MET A 318 -8.78 5.55 9.42
N ASN A 319 -9.50 6.65 9.17
CA ASN A 319 -8.98 8.01 9.40
C ASN A 319 -8.76 8.31 10.88
N PHE A 320 -9.57 7.75 11.78
CA PHE A 320 -9.31 7.84 13.20
C PHE A 320 -7.95 7.21 13.54
N VAL A 321 -7.69 5.98 13.07
CA VAL A 321 -6.39 5.32 13.30
C VAL A 321 -5.25 6.14 12.72
N ARG A 322 -5.37 6.57 11.46
CA ARG A 322 -4.36 7.40 10.78
C ARG A 322 -4.14 8.73 11.49
N GLY A 323 -5.21 9.35 11.98
CA GLY A 323 -5.19 10.63 12.68
C GLY A 323 -4.47 10.55 14.02
N THR A 324 -4.65 9.47 14.77
CA THR A 324 -3.85 9.21 15.98
C THR A 324 -2.41 8.87 15.62
N ALA A 325 -2.18 8.11 14.56
CA ALA A 325 -0.86 7.65 14.15
C ALA A 325 0.06 8.78 13.63
N VAL A 326 -0.48 9.89 13.13
CA VAL A 326 0.35 11.00 12.61
C VAL A 326 1.26 11.60 13.67
N SER A 327 0.87 11.50 14.95
CA SER A 327 1.65 11.99 16.07
C SER A 327 2.92 11.16 16.31
N LEU A 328 2.93 9.87 15.95
CA LEU A 328 4.07 8.95 16.17
C LEU A 328 5.34 9.42 15.47
N GLU A 329 5.22 9.91 14.23
CA GLU A 329 6.38 10.39 13.48
C GLU A 329 6.90 11.73 14.03
N ALA A 330 6.00 12.60 14.48
CA ALA A 330 6.40 13.86 15.11
C ALA A 330 7.16 13.62 16.42
N GLU A 331 6.70 12.67 17.24
CA GLU A 331 7.40 12.23 18.46
C GLU A 331 8.78 11.65 18.13
N GLU A 332 8.89 10.75 17.15
CA GLU A 332 10.16 10.13 16.80
C GLU A 332 11.17 11.12 16.18
N GLN A 333 10.68 12.05 15.36
CA GLN A 333 11.51 13.12 14.81
C GLN A 333 12.03 14.03 15.94
N ALA A 334 11.15 14.45 16.86
CA ALA A 334 11.54 15.25 18.02
C ALA A 334 12.58 14.53 18.89
N ARG A 335 12.38 13.22 19.12
CA ARG A 335 13.32 12.37 19.88
C ARG A 335 14.69 12.29 19.20
N THR A 336 14.70 12.14 17.87
CA THR A 336 15.95 12.07 17.08
C THR A 336 16.72 13.39 17.10
N GLU A 337 16.02 14.52 17.01
CA GLU A 337 16.65 15.85 16.98
C GLU A 337 17.14 16.32 18.36
N THR A 338 16.36 16.04 19.41
CA THR A 338 16.61 16.56 20.76
C THR A 338 17.34 15.58 21.68
N GLY A 339 17.28 14.28 21.38
CA GLY A 339 17.85 13.20 22.19
C GLY A 339 17.12 12.91 23.50
N ILE A 340 15.97 13.55 23.74
CA ILE A 340 15.15 13.35 24.95
C ILE A 340 13.82 12.70 24.58
N THR A 341 13.26 11.94 25.52
CA THR A 341 11.93 11.32 25.37
C THR A 341 10.81 12.33 25.60
N ASP A 342 9.60 12.01 25.12
CA ASP A 342 8.42 12.88 25.27
C ASP A 342 8.09 13.14 26.76
N ASP A 343 8.22 12.12 27.62
CA ASP A 343 8.05 12.26 29.06
C ASP A 343 9.10 13.18 29.70
N GLU A 344 10.34 13.10 29.25
CA GLU A 344 11.41 13.99 29.72
C GLU A 344 11.19 15.42 29.25
N TRP A 345 10.72 15.59 28.01
CA TRP A 345 10.36 16.89 27.44
C TRP A 345 9.21 17.53 28.22
N MET A 346 8.18 16.75 28.57
CA MET A 346 7.05 17.20 29.38
C MET A 346 7.48 17.53 30.81
N ARG A 347 8.30 16.69 31.44
CA ARG A 347 8.87 16.95 32.77
C ARG A 347 9.70 18.23 32.81
N ALA A 348 10.51 18.48 31.78
CA ALA A 348 11.31 19.70 31.69
C ALA A 348 10.45 20.99 31.58
N ARG A 349 9.19 20.86 31.16
CA ARG A 349 8.23 21.98 30.98
C ARG A 349 7.15 22.05 32.04
N GLU A 350 7.20 21.19 33.06
CA GLU A 350 6.18 21.11 34.09
C GLU A 350 6.00 22.45 34.83
N ALA A 351 7.09 23.15 35.14
CA ALA A 351 7.05 24.46 35.80
C ALA A 351 6.38 25.54 34.93
N GLU A 352 6.74 25.60 33.64
CA GLU A 352 6.15 26.53 32.67
C GLU A 352 4.65 26.28 32.51
N LEU A 353 4.26 25.01 32.34
CA LEU A 353 2.87 24.61 32.27
C LEU A 353 2.12 24.96 33.57
N GLY A 354 2.74 24.73 34.72
CA GLY A 354 2.20 25.08 36.04
C GLY A 354 1.90 26.57 36.18
N GLU A 355 2.83 27.44 35.78
CA GLU A 355 2.63 28.89 35.76
C GLU A 355 1.49 29.30 34.82
N MET A 356 1.43 28.71 33.63
CA MET A 356 0.36 28.96 32.66
C MET A 356 -1.02 28.56 33.21
N LEU A 357 -1.13 27.41 33.88
CA LEU A 357 -2.38 26.95 34.48
C LEU A 357 -2.75 27.79 35.71
N ALA A 358 -1.78 28.26 36.48
CA ALA A 358 -1.97 29.14 37.63
C ALA A 358 -2.45 30.55 37.26
N SER A 359 -2.28 30.98 36.00
CA SER A 359 -2.77 32.28 35.50
C SER A 359 -4.28 32.48 35.63
N GLY A 360 -5.04 31.38 35.79
CA GLY A 360 -6.51 31.40 35.82
C GLY A 360 -7.16 31.51 34.44
N ALA A 361 -6.39 31.61 33.35
CA ALA A 361 -6.92 31.69 31.99
C ALA A 361 -7.52 30.36 31.49
N TYR A 362 -7.11 29.22 32.07
CA TYR A 362 -7.50 27.88 31.62
C TYR A 362 -8.12 27.03 32.75
N PRO A 363 -9.23 27.46 33.37
CA PRO A 363 -9.73 26.86 34.60
C PRO A 363 -10.16 25.39 34.44
N THR A 364 -10.79 25.03 33.32
CA THR A 364 -11.19 23.64 33.05
C THR A 364 -9.99 22.75 32.78
N LEU A 365 -9.02 23.24 32.00
CA LEU A 365 -7.81 22.49 31.69
C LEU A 365 -6.98 22.22 32.95
N ALA A 366 -6.79 23.24 33.79
CA ALA A 366 -6.11 23.11 35.08
C ALA A 366 -6.78 22.06 35.97
N LYS A 367 -8.13 22.05 36.03
CA LYS A 367 -8.89 21.05 36.79
C LYS A 367 -8.65 19.62 36.28
N VAL A 368 -8.57 19.42 34.96
CA VAL A 368 -8.36 18.10 34.34
C VAL A 368 -6.93 17.64 34.53
N LEU A 369 -5.94 18.49 34.26
CA LEU A 369 -4.52 18.15 34.38
C LEU A 369 -4.08 17.91 35.84
N ALA A 370 -4.80 18.46 36.82
CA ALA A 370 -4.56 18.19 38.24
C ALA A 370 -5.06 16.81 38.71
N GLN A 371 -5.78 16.04 37.87
CA GLN A 371 -6.27 14.72 38.26
C GLN A 371 -5.13 13.68 38.25
N PRO A 372 -4.96 12.90 39.32
CA PRO A 372 -3.97 11.82 39.34
C PRO A 372 -4.36 10.72 38.34
N GLY A 373 -3.36 10.15 37.67
CA GLY A 373 -3.56 9.05 36.71
C GLY A 373 -4.08 9.48 35.33
N LEU A 374 -3.98 10.77 34.98
CA LEU A 374 -4.20 11.20 33.61
C LEU A 374 -3.10 10.60 32.72
N ASP A 375 -3.52 9.80 31.76
CA ASP A 375 -2.64 9.17 30.77
C ASP A 375 -2.95 9.74 29.39
N MET A 376 -1.92 10.29 28.74
CA MET A 376 -2.00 10.92 27.42
C MET A 376 -1.15 10.18 26.39
N ASP A 377 -0.72 8.96 26.70
CA ASP A 377 -0.02 8.11 25.75
C ASP A 377 -0.91 7.81 24.51
N LEU A 378 -0.27 7.66 23.36
CA LEU A 378 -0.98 7.45 22.10
C LEU A 378 -1.75 6.12 22.04
N ASP A 379 -1.31 5.08 22.75
CA ASP A 379 -2.03 3.80 22.81
C ASP A 379 -3.32 3.95 23.64
N SER A 380 -3.29 4.62 24.79
CA SER A 380 -4.47 4.94 25.59
C SER A 380 -5.46 5.81 24.82
N LEU A 381 -4.98 6.82 24.09
CA LEU A 381 -5.82 7.66 23.23
C LEU A 381 -6.45 6.85 22.08
N PHE A 382 -5.68 5.95 21.45
CA PHE A 382 -6.19 5.04 20.44
C PHE A 382 -7.28 4.10 21.00
N GLU A 383 -7.03 3.45 22.14
CA GLU A 383 -7.98 2.53 22.76
C GLU A 383 -9.28 3.21 23.19
N PHE A 384 -9.16 4.39 23.81
CA PHE A 384 -10.30 5.19 24.19
C PHE A 384 -11.11 5.60 22.95
N GLY A 385 -10.45 6.17 21.94
CA GLY A 385 -11.11 6.61 20.71
C GLY A 385 -11.76 5.46 19.94
N LEU A 386 -11.08 4.33 19.81
CA LEU A 386 -11.60 3.12 19.17
C LEU A 386 -12.89 2.66 19.85
N ARG A 387 -12.89 2.57 21.18
CA ARG A 387 -14.08 2.16 21.93
C ARG A 387 -15.23 3.15 21.69
N ARG A 388 -14.98 4.45 21.74
CA ARG A 388 -16.01 5.48 21.52
C ARG A 388 -16.57 5.49 20.11
N GLN A 389 -15.72 5.35 19.09
CA GLN A 389 -16.14 5.27 17.69
C GLN A 389 -17.04 4.05 17.46
N LEU A 390 -16.67 2.89 18.01
CA LEU A 390 -17.48 1.67 17.89
C LEU A 390 -18.78 1.73 18.71
N ASP A 391 -18.78 2.43 19.85
CA ASP A 391 -20.01 2.67 20.64
C ASP A 391 -20.99 3.56 19.86
N GLY A 392 -20.50 4.61 19.21
CA GLY A 392 -21.31 5.46 18.31
C GLY A 392 -21.88 4.69 17.11
N LEU A 393 -21.04 3.87 16.46
CA LEU A 393 -21.47 3.02 15.36
C LEU A 393 -22.51 1.97 15.80
N ALA A 394 -22.42 1.45 17.03
CA ALA A 394 -23.41 0.52 17.56
C ALA A 394 -24.81 1.14 17.65
N VAL A 395 -24.92 2.44 17.96
CA VAL A 395 -26.19 3.17 17.96
C VAL A 395 -26.76 3.26 16.54
N LEU A 396 -25.93 3.60 15.56
CA LEU A 396 -26.33 3.66 14.15
C LEU A 396 -26.82 2.30 13.64
N VAL A 397 -26.09 1.22 13.95
CA VAL A 397 -26.48 -0.16 13.62
C VAL A 397 -27.80 -0.54 14.28
N ALA A 398 -28.03 -0.15 15.54
CA ALA A 398 -29.29 -0.42 16.24
C ALA A 398 -30.47 0.30 15.56
N ARG A 399 -30.31 1.58 15.19
CA ARG A 399 -31.36 2.36 14.48
C ARG A 399 -31.71 1.77 13.12
N ALA A 400 -30.69 1.39 12.35
CA ALA A 400 -30.87 0.78 11.04
C ALA A 400 -31.68 -0.52 11.10
N ARG A 401 -31.44 -1.34 12.14
CA ARG A 401 -32.18 -2.58 12.38
C ARG A 401 -33.63 -2.35 12.80
N ASP A 402 -33.87 -1.29 13.56
CA ASP A 402 -35.22 -0.89 13.98
C ASP A 402 -36.04 -0.24 12.84
N GLY A 403 -35.46 -0.09 11.63
CA GLY A 403 -36.11 0.56 10.49
C GLY A 403 -36.26 2.08 10.65
N ARG A 404 -35.61 2.67 11.65
CA ARG A 404 -35.57 4.12 11.87
C ARG A 404 -34.43 4.69 11.04
N ARG A 405 -34.75 5.28 9.88
CA ARG A 405 -33.79 6.09 9.11
C ARG A 405 -33.54 7.39 9.87
N ASP A 406 -32.27 7.81 9.93
CA ASP A 406 -31.84 9.09 10.50
C ASP A 406 -32.44 10.29 9.76
#